data_AF-A0A7C3ICU7-F1
#
_entry.id   AF-A0A7C3ICU7-F1
#
_cell.length_a   1.000
_cell.length_b   1.000
_cell.length_c   1.000
_cell.angle_alpha   90.00
_cell.angle_beta   90.00
_cell.angle_gamma   90.00
#
_symmetry.space_group_name_H-M   'P 1'
#
loop_
_entity.id
_entity.type
_entity.pdbx_description
1 polymer ?
#
loop_
_entity_poly.entity_id
_entity_poly.type
_entity_poly.pdbx_seq_one_letter_code
_entity_poly.pdbx_strand_id
1 'polypeptide(L)' 'MNRGGFSWKRLLGISAVKSRISRKIGIPLTRAGRQRKVGAAMGCCMLPFGLAAAAVIAFAMLILH' A
#
# COMPACT_ATOMS: atom_id res chain seq x y z
N MET A 1 -6.68 -16.39 3.68
CA MET A 1 -6.74 -17.22 2.46
C MET A 1 -5.34 -17.42 1.90
N ASN A 2 -4.83 -18.64 1.98
CA ASN A 2 -3.51 -19.05 1.53
C ASN A 2 -3.67 -19.72 0.15
N ARG A 3 -3.14 -19.11 -0.93
CA ARG A 3 -2.90 -19.79 -2.21
C ARG A 3 -1.49 -19.45 -2.68
N GLY A 4 -0.52 -20.04 -1.99
CA GLY A 4 0.89 -20.09 -2.39
C GLY A 4 1.07 -20.91 -3.67
N GLY A 5 0.56 -20.42 -4.80
CA GLY A 5 0.83 -21.00 -6.10
C GLY A 5 2.28 -20.76 -6.47
N PHE A 6 3.09 -21.83 -6.48
CA PHE A 6 4.43 -21.83 -7.05
C PHE A 6 4.36 -21.33 -8.50
N SER A 7 4.77 -20.08 -8.72
CA SER A 7 4.80 -19.50 -10.06
C SER A 7 6.16 -19.77 -10.68
N TRP A 8 6.18 -20.52 -11.79
CA TRP A 8 7.37 -20.76 -12.61
C TRP A 8 8.13 -19.48 -12.96
N LYS A 9 7.43 -18.35 -13.08
CA LYS A 9 8.01 -17.02 -13.34
C LYS A 9 8.87 -16.49 -12.16
N ARG A 10 8.67 -17.01 -10.94
CA ARG A 10 9.46 -16.68 -9.75
C ARG A 10 10.72 -17.57 -9.66
N LEU A 11 10.61 -18.85 -10.05
CA LEU A 11 11.71 -19.81 -10.09
C LEU A 11 12.68 -19.52 -11.24
N LEU A 12 12.17 -19.10 -12.40
CA LEU A 12 12.97 -18.64 -13.56
C LEU A 12 13.71 -17.30 -13.33
N GLY A 13 13.64 -16.71 -12.13
CA GLY A 13 14.44 -15.52 -11.78
C GLY A 13 13.97 -14.19 -12.38
N ILE A 14 12.91 -14.16 -13.19
CA ILE A 14 12.38 -12.95 -13.84
C ILE A 14 11.99 -11.88 -12.80
N SER A 15 11.47 -12.31 -11.63
CA SER A 15 11.20 -11.41 -10.49
C SER A 15 12.48 -10.79 -9.91
N ALA A 16 13.55 -11.56 -9.80
CA ALA A 16 14.83 -11.08 -9.25
C ALA A 16 15.50 -10.08 -10.20
N VAL A 17 15.41 -10.31 -11.52
CA VAL A 17 15.94 -9.40 -12.55
C VAL A 17 15.23 -8.04 -12.50
N LYS A 18 13.89 -8.02 -12.45
CA LYS A 18 13.13 -6.77 -12.28
C LYS A 18 13.52 -6.01 -11.01
N SER A 19 13.73 -6.72 -9.91
CA SER A 19 14.17 -6.12 -8.66
C SER A 19 15.60 -5.58 -8.73
N ARG A 20 16.53 -6.27 -9.41
CA ARG A 20 17.92 -5.79 -9.61
C ARG A 20 17.98 -4.56 -10.51
N ILE A 21 17.23 -4.55 -11.61
CA ILE A 21 17.15 -3.39 -12.51
C ILE A 21 16.52 -2.18 -11.79
N SER A 22 15.44 -2.41 -11.04
CA SER A 22 14.79 -1.35 -10.25
C SER A 22 15.70 -0.76 -9.17
N ARG A 23 16.62 -1.55 -8.59
CA ARG A 23 17.63 -1.06 -7.64
C ARG A 23 18.75 -0.27 -8.32
N LYS A 24 19.17 -0.67 -9.53
CA LYS A 24 20.20 0.06 -10.30
C LYS A 24 19.70 1.41 -10.82
N ILE A 25 18.43 1.50 -11.21
CA ILE A 25 17.84 2.73 -11.81
C ILE A 25 17.25 3.66 -10.72
N GLY A 26 17.05 3.18 -9.50
CA GLY A 26 16.45 3.96 -8.40
C GLY A 26 14.94 4.21 -8.55
N ILE A 27 14.39 4.03 -9.75
CA ILE A 27 12.97 4.22 -10.06
C ILE A 27 12.24 2.87 -9.90
N PRO A 28 11.18 2.80 -9.07
CA PRO A 28 10.37 1.60 -8.89
C PRO A 28 9.60 1.27 -10.19
N LEU A 29 10.21 0.45 -11.04
CA LEU A 29 9.63 -0.04 -12.31
C LEU A 29 8.50 -1.04 -12.10
N THR A 30 8.26 -1.48 -10.87
CA THR A 30 7.18 -2.44 -10.55
C THR A 30 5.94 -1.72 -10.02
N ARG A 31 4.77 -2.09 -10.55
CA ARG A 31 3.45 -1.70 -10.02
C ARG A 31 3.37 -1.93 -8.50
N ALA A 32 3.86 -3.08 -8.04
CA ALA A 32 3.87 -3.45 -6.62
C ALA A 32 4.76 -2.54 -5.75
N GLY A 33 5.95 -2.16 -6.25
CA GLY A 33 6.84 -1.23 -5.54
C GLY A 33 6.24 0.17 -5.40
N ARG A 34 5.57 0.67 -6.45
CA ARG A 34 4.82 1.94 -6.37
C ARG A 34 3.65 1.86 -5.43
N GLN A 35 2.87 0.77 -5.47
CA GLN A 35 1.74 0.54 -4.57
C GLN A 35 2.18 0.54 -3.09
N ARG A 36 3.37 0.04 -2.76
CA ARG A 36 3.92 0.14 -1.39
C ARG A 36 4.31 1.56 -0.98
N LYS A 37 4.95 2.33 -1.87
CA LYS A 37 5.30 3.73 -1.57
C LYS A 37 4.05 4.62 -1.46
N VAL A 38 3.13 4.48 -2.40
CA VAL A 38 1.86 5.21 -2.41
C VAL A 38 0.97 4.76 -1.26
N GLY A 39 0.90 3.47 -0.94
CA GLY A 39 0.16 2.96 0.21
C GLY A 39 0.73 3.45 1.55
N ALA A 40 2.06 3.52 1.70
CA ALA A 40 2.70 4.11 2.88
C ALA A 40 2.40 5.62 3.01
N ALA A 41 2.41 6.36 1.89
CA ALA A 41 2.07 7.78 1.89
C ALA A 41 0.58 8.05 2.15
N MET A 42 -0.33 7.26 1.55
CA MET A 42 -1.77 7.39 1.72
C MET A 42 -2.24 6.94 3.11
N GLY A 43 -1.64 5.88 3.65
CA GLY A 43 -2.02 5.34 4.97
C GLY A 43 -1.74 6.30 6.13
N CYS A 44 -0.71 7.14 6.01
CA CYS A 44 -0.31 8.06 7.09
C CYS A 44 -1.34 9.15 7.35
N CYS A 45 -1.98 9.70 6.31
CA CYS A 45 -2.94 10.80 6.47
C CYS A 45 -4.40 10.32 6.50
N MET A 46 -4.75 9.23 5.79
CA MET A 46 -6.15 8.79 5.68
C MET A 46 -6.70 8.23 6.98
N LEU A 47 -5.87 7.54 7.78
CA LEU A 47 -6.27 7.00 9.08
C LEU A 47 -6.61 8.11 10.10
N PRO A 48 -5.73 9.10 10.36
CA PRO A 48 -6.05 10.17 11.30
C PRO A 48 -7.17 11.07 10.81
N PHE A 49 -7.26 11.37 9.50
CA PHE A 49 -8.38 12.16 8.96
C PHE A 49 -9.72 11.43 9.10
N GLY A 50 -9.75 10.12 8.82
CA GLY A 50 -10.97 9.31 8.95
C GLY A 50 -11.45 9.21 10.40
N LEU A 51 -10.53 9.03 11.34
CA LEU A 51 -10.83 9.01 12.77
C LEU A 51 -11.31 10.37 13.28
N ALA A 52 -10.65 11.45 12.86
CA ALA A 52 -11.06 12.81 13.21
C ALA A 52 -12.46 13.15 12.67
N ALA A 53 -12.74 12.83 11.41
CA ALA A 53 -14.05 13.06 10.81
C ALA A 53 -15.16 12.27 11.53
N ALA A 54 -14.90 10.99 11.86
CA ALA A 54 -15.85 10.17 12.63
C ALA A 54 -16.10 10.75 14.03
N ALA A 55 -15.07 11.25 14.70
CA ALA A 55 -15.19 11.88 16.01
C ALA A 55 -16.01 13.18 15.96
N VAL A 56 -15.80 14.03 14.94
CA VAL A 56 -16.59 15.27 14.75
C VAL A 56 -18.07 14.94 14.52
N ILE A 57 -18.36 13.94 13.69
CA ILE A 57 -19.74 13.51 13.41
C ILE A 57 -20.41 12.97 14.67
N ALA A 58 -19.71 12.14 15.45
CA ALA A 58 -20.22 11.61 16.71
C ALA A 58 -20.48 12.73 17.73
N PHE A 59 -19.59 13.72 17.82
CA PHE A 59 -19.74 14.87 18.70
C PHE A 59 -20.93 15.76 18.30
N ALA A 60 -21.11 15.98 17.00
CA ALA A 60 -22.26 16.72 16.48
C ALA A 60 -23.60 16.00 16.75
N MET A 61 -23.64 14.68 16.59
CA MET A 61 -24.81 13.85 16.92
C MET A 61 -25.17 13.90 18.41
N LEU A 62 -24.17 13.99 19.29
CA LEU A 62 -24.36 14.05 20.74
C LEU A 62 -24.81 15.43 21.24
N ILE A 63 -24.47 16.51 20.53
CA ILE A 63 -24.95 17.87 20.84
C ILE A 63 -26.39 18.08 20.33
N LEU A 64 -26.76 17.39 19.26
CA LEU A 64 -28.09 17.51 18.64
C LEU A 64 -29.17 16.69 19.35
N HIS A 65 -28.78 15.74 20.20
CA HIS A 65 -29.65 14.90 21.02
C HIS A 65 -29.71 15.42 22.46
#